data_AF-A0AAV9PX33-F1
#
_entry.id   AF-A0AAV9PX33-F1
#
_cell.length_a   1.000
_cell.length_b   1.000
_cell.length_c   1.000
_cell.angle_alpha   90.00
_cell.angle_beta   90.00
_cell.angle_gamma   90.00
#
_symmetry.space_group_name_H-M   'P 1'
#
loop_
_entity.id
_entity.type
_entity.pdbx_description
1 polymer ?
#
loop_
_entity_poly.entity_id
_entity_poly.type
_entity_poly.pdbx_seq_one_letter_code
_entity_poly.pdbx_strand_id
1 'polypeptide(L)' 'MPSQGKPRRPENWLPEHDTFIRRQARNGEDVTSILILFETEYPMVRVSKEWVKERTNGYSYTR' A
#
# COMPACT_ATOMS: atom_id res chain seq x y z
N MET A 1 -20.71 9.53 12.65
CA MET A 1 -19.65 8.62 12.20
C MET A 1 -19.22 9.09 10.83
N PRO A 2 -18.03 9.68 10.63
CA PRO A 2 -17.58 9.95 9.27
C PRO A 2 -17.47 8.61 8.57
N SER A 3 -18.17 8.45 7.45
CA SER A 3 -18.02 7.30 6.57
C SER A 3 -16.54 7.11 6.29
N GLN A 4 -15.98 5.97 6.66
CA GLN A 4 -14.65 5.56 6.20
C GLN A 4 -14.76 5.44 4.68
N GLY A 5 -14.48 6.55 3.99
CA GLY A 5 -14.46 6.62 2.54
C GLY A 5 -13.50 5.53 2.06
N LYS A 6 -13.95 4.76 1.07
CA LYS A 6 -13.10 3.74 0.44
C LYS A 6 -11.75 4.38 0.09
N PRO A 7 -10.62 3.70 0.34
CA PRO A 7 -9.31 4.19 -0.03
C PRO A 7 -9.33 4.66 -1.50
N ARG A 8 -9.04 5.94 -1.74
CA ARG A 8 -9.13 6.53 -3.08
C ARG A 8 -7.87 6.18 -3.87
N ARG A 9 -8.06 5.71 -5.10
CA ARG A 9 -6.96 5.50 -6.05
C ARG A 9 -6.26 6.82 -6.38
N PRO A 10 -4.92 6.91 -6.25
CA PRO A 10 -4.16 8.04 -6.74
C PRO A 10 -4.25 8.16 -8.26
N GLU A 11 -4.29 9.38 -8.78
CA GLU A 11 -4.43 9.64 -10.21
C GLU A 11 -3.21 9.15 -11.01
N ASN A 12 -2.02 9.25 -10.42
CA ASN A 12 -0.77 8.75 -10.96
C ASN A 12 -0.44 7.30 -10.57
N TRP A 13 -1.45 6.49 -10.23
CA TRP A 13 -1.23 5.10 -9.82
C TRP A 13 -0.92 4.16 -11.00
N LEU A 14 0.29 3.61 -11.01
CA LEU A 14 0.80 2.69 -12.02
C LEU A 14 0.87 1.23 -11.52
N PRO A 15 0.87 0.22 -12.42
CA PRO A 15 0.99 -1.20 -12.05
C PRO A 15 2.28 -1.57 -11.29
N GLU A 16 3.36 -0.82 -11.49
CA GLU A 16 4.62 -1.00 -10.77
C GLU A 16 4.48 -0.71 -9.26
N HIS A 17 3.59 0.21 -8.87
CA HIS A 17 3.31 0.51 -7.48
C HIS A 17 2.64 -0.67 -6.75
N ASP A 18 1.70 -1.35 -7.43
CA ASP A 18 1.11 -2.60 -6.91
C ASP A 18 2.18 -3.69 -6.77
N THR A 19 3.10 -3.78 -7.74
CA THR A 19 4.21 -4.74 -7.71
C THR A 19 5.15 -4.47 -6.54
N PHE A 20 5.51 -3.20 -6.30
CA PHE A 20 6.33 -2.78 -5.17
C PHE A 20 5.69 -3.19 -3.84
N ILE A 21 4.43 -2.81 -3.61
CA ILE A 21 3.72 -3.12 -2.36
C ILE A 21 3.64 -4.63 -2.13
N ARG A 22 3.28 -5.40 -3.16
CA ARG A 22 3.21 -6.86 -3.05
C ARG A 22 4.57 -7.50 -2.80
N ARG A 23 5.64 -6.97 -3.39
CA ARG A 23 7.00 -7.46 -3.14
C ARG A 23 7.41 -7.24 -1.69
N GLN A 24 7.18 -6.04 -1.13
CA GLN A 24 7.51 -5.78 0.26
C GLN A 24 6.65 -6.61 1.22
N ALA A 25 5.35 -6.77 0.93
CA ALA A 25 4.48 -7.66 1.72
C ALA A 25 4.97 -9.11 1.70
N ARG A 26 5.46 -9.62 0.56
CA ARG A 26 6.07 -10.97 0.46
C ARG A 26 7.38 -11.08 1.24
N ASN A 27 8.11 -9.98 1.42
CA ASN A 27 9.32 -9.95 2.25
C ASN A 27 9.01 -9.93 3.75
N GLY A 28 7.73 -9.84 4.14
CA GLY A 28 7.30 -9.80 5.54
C GLY A 28 7.25 -8.40 6.14
N GLU A 29 7.37 -7.35 5.33
CA GLU A 29 7.24 -5.97 5.79
C GLU A 29 5.81 -5.66 6.26
N ASP A 30 5.67 -4.92 7.35
CA ASP A 30 4.36 -4.46 7.82
C ASP A 30 3.85 -3.27 6.99
N VAL A 31 2.54 -3.05 6.98
CA VAL A 31 1.88 -2.00 6.17
C VAL A 31 2.48 -0.60 6.41
N THR A 32 2.94 -0.30 7.62
CA THR A 32 3.54 1.01 7.95
C THR A 32 4.92 1.14 7.31
N SER A 33 5.76 0.11 7.43
CA SER A 33 7.09 0.08 6.80
C SER A 33 6.97 0.14 5.27
N ILE A 34 6.02 -0.59 4.68
CA ILE A 34 5.73 -0.53 3.25
C ILE A 34 5.35 0.88 2.82
N LEU A 35 4.50 1.57 3.60
CA LEU A 35 4.09 2.95 3.29
C LEU A 35 5.30 3.90 3.29
N ILE A 36 6.17 3.82 4.30
CA ILE A 36 7.37 4.67 4.39
C ILE A 36 8.32 4.42 3.20
N LEU A 37 8.57 3.15 2.88
CA LEU A 37 9.39 2.77 1.73
C LEU A 37 8.77 3.25 0.41
N PHE A 38 7.44 3.16 0.29
CA PHE A 38 6.70 3.60 -0.88
C PHE A 38 6.78 5.12 -1.07
N GLU A 39 6.60 5.90 0.00
CA GLU A 39 6.72 7.36 -0.03
C GLU A 39 8.15 7.82 -0.35
N THR A 40 9.15 7.01 -0.01
CA THR A 40 10.56 7.27 -0.34
C THR A 40 10.86 6.99 -1.82
N GLU A 41 10.36 5.88 -2.36
CA GLU A 41 10.59 5.48 -3.76
C GLU A 41 9.74 6.30 -4.74
N TYR A 42 8.49 6.62 -4.37
CA TYR A 42 7.50 7.30 -5.20
C TYR A 42 6.96 8.57 -4.51
N PRO A 43 7.79 9.61 -4.29
CA PRO A 43 7.42 10.79 -3.50
C PRO A 43 6.27 11.61 -4.08
N MET A 44 5.98 11.43 -5.38
CA MET A 44 4.89 12.10 -6.08
C MET A 44 3.55 11.35 -5.97
N VAL A 45 3.54 10.13 -5.41
CA VAL A 45 2.36 9.25 -5.35
C VAL A 45 1.89 9.17 -3.90
N ARG A 46 0.89 9.97 -3.54
CA ARG A 46 0.33 9.99 -2.18
C ARG A 46 -0.72 8.89 -2.02
N VAL A 47 -0.54 8.03 -1.02
CA VAL A 47 -1.47 6.94 -0.68
C VAL A 47 -1.76 6.93 0.82
N SER A 48 -2.93 6.42 1.20
CA SER A 48 -3.23 6.19 2.61
C SER A 48 -2.73 4.81 3.07
N LYS A 49 -2.61 4.64 4.39
CA LYS A 49 -2.26 3.33 4.98
C LYS A 49 -3.28 2.24 4.61
N GLU A 50 -4.55 2.59 4.53
CA GLU A 50 -5.64 1.69 4.13
C GLU A 50 -5.51 1.27 2.66
N TRP A 51 -5.09 2.18 1.78
CA TRP A 51 -4.83 1.89 0.37
C TRP A 51 -3.72 0.84 0.19
N VAL A 52 -2.65 0.97 1.00
CA VAL A 52 -1.56 -0.03 1.04
C VAL A 52 -2.07 -1.33 1.64
N LYS A 53 -2.84 -1.30 2.72
CA LYS A 53 -3.41 -2.48 3.39
C LYS A 53 -4.27 -3.34 2.45
N GLU A 54 -5.10 -2.72 1.61
CA GLU A 54 -5.91 -3.46 0.63
C GLU A 54 -5.05 -4.26 -0.36
N ARG A 55 -3.82 -3.80 -0.62
CA ARG A 55 -2.86 -4.40 -1.55
C ARG A 55 -1.94 -5.42 -0.90
N THR A 56 -1.82 -5.40 0.42
CA THR A 56 -1.13 -6.43 1.20
C THR A 56 -2.04 -7.62 1.53
N ASN A 57 -3.36 -7.44 1.53
CA ASN A 57 -4.35 -8.44 1.97
C ASN A 57 -4.48 -9.71 1.08
N GLY A 58 -3.67 -9.87 0.03
CA GLY A 58 -3.44 -11.17 -0.60
C GLY A 58 -2.40 -12.06 0.12
N TYR A 59 -1.70 -11.52 1.13
CA TYR A 59 -0.59 -12.17 1.84
C TYR A 59 -0.72 -12.12 3.37
N SER A 60 -1.82 -11.57 3.90
CA SER A 60 -2.11 -11.59 5.34
C SER A 60 -2.78 -12.90 5.72
N TYR A 61 -2.19 -13.61 6.70
CA TYR A 61 -2.60 -14.87 7.34
C TYR A 61 -2.06 -16.19 6.76
N THR A 62 -0.75 -16.40 6.94
CA THR A 62 -0.24 -17.70 7.39
C THR A 62 0.85 -17.47 8.43
N ARG A 63 0.44 -17.44 9.70
CA ARG A 63 1.30 -17.78 10.84
C ARG A 63 0.44 -18.42 11.92
#